data_AF-A0A2H9QJN0-F1
#
_entry.id   AF-A0A2H9QJN0-F1
#
_cell.length_a   1.000
_cell.length_b   1.000
_cell.length_c   1.000
_cell.angle_alpha   90.00
_cell.angle_beta   90.00
_cell.angle_gamma   90.00
#
_symmetry.space_group_name_H-M   'P 1'
#
loop_
_entity.id
_entity.type
_entity.pdbx_description
1 polymer ?
#
loop_
_entity_poly.entity_id
_entity_poly.type
_entity_poly.pdbx_seq_one_letter_code
_entity_poly.pdbx_strand_id
1 'polypeptide(L)' 'MLAIPYNPYHPEPYSRFTMQGYLDEQKELYVAEKFWELLGGKGTYEEVLEIFDEFGKEFKERIQNKIKEVAEEKMDV' A
#
# COMPACT_ATOMS: atom_id res chain seq x y z
N MET A 1 -5.05 -18.60 7.44
CA MET A 1 -4.81 -17.16 7.71
C MET A 1 -4.26 -16.51 6.45
N LEU A 2 -4.92 -15.45 5.97
CA LEU A 2 -4.51 -14.63 4.85
C LEU A 2 -4.15 -13.23 5.34
N ALA A 3 -3.05 -12.68 4.82
CA ALA A 3 -2.56 -11.36 5.16
C ALA A 3 -2.52 -10.46 3.93
N ILE A 4 -2.98 -9.23 4.07
CA ILE A 4 -2.93 -8.19 3.04
C ILE A 4 -2.27 -6.95 3.65
N PRO A 5 -1.15 -6.46 3.09
CA PRO A 5 -0.36 -5.41 3.72
C PRO A 5 -1.03 -4.03 3.73
N TYR A 6 -2.10 -3.83 2.95
CA TYR A 6 -2.86 -2.57 2.91
C TYR A 6 -4.32 -2.83 2.55
N ASN A 7 -5.20 -1.89 2.87
CA ASN A 7 -6.60 -1.94 2.49
C ASN A 7 -6.86 -1.02 1.26
N PRO A 8 -7.08 -1.57 0.05
CA PRO A 8 -7.39 -0.76 -1.12
C PRO A 8 -8.75 -0.04 -1.04
N TYR A 9 -9.63 -0.44 -0.12
CA TYR A 9 -10.95 0.16 0.08
C TYR A 9 -10.98 1.20 1.19
N HIS A 10 -9.84 1.49 1.83
CA HIS A 10 -9.76 2.44 2.94
C HIS A 10 -10.43 3.79 2.59
N PRO A 11 -11.22 4.39 3.51
CA PRO A 11 -11.43 4.02 4.90
C PRO A 11 -12.45 2.91 5.14
N GLU A 12 -13.14 2.45 4.10
CA GLU A 12 -14.13 1.38 4.22
C GLU A 12 -13.48 0.05 4.59
N PRO A 13 -14.17 -0.83 5.33
CA PRO A 13 -13.67 -2.16 5.64
C PRO A 13 -13.31 -2.94 4.36
N TYR A 14 -12.26 -3.74 4.43
CA TYR A 14 -11.90 -4.59 3.30
C TYR A 14 -13.03 -5.56 2.97
N SER A 15 -13.57 -5.47 1.76
CA SER A 15 -14.63 -6.34 1.28
C SER A 15 -14.32 -6.83 -0.12
N ARG A 16 -14.16 -8.15 -0.29
CA ARG A 16 -13.90 -8.75 -1.59
C ARG A 16 -14.83 -9.93 -1.82
N PHE A 17 -15.69 -9.81 -2.82
CA PHE A 17 -16.77 -10.79 -3.09
C PHE A 17 -16.26 -12.23 -3.26
N THR A 18 -15.05 -12.42 -3.79
CA THR A 18 -14.46 -13.76 -3.98
C THR A 18 -14.12 -14.46 -2.66
N MET A 19 -14.05 -13.72 -1.55
CA MET A 19 -13.67 -14.21 -0.23
C MET A 19 -14.88 -14.39 0.69
N GLN A 20 -16.03 -13.89 0.28
CA GLN A 20 -17.25 -13.89 1.09
C GLN A 20 -17.74 -15.34 1.28
N GLY A 21 -17.86 -15.77 2.53
CA GLY A 21 -18.28 -17.13 2.92
C GLY A 21 -17.17 -18.19 2.96
N TYR A 22 -15.92 -17.85 2.60
CA TYR A 22 -14.78 -18.78 2.63
C TYR A 22 -13.83 -18.58 3.81
N LEU A 23 -13.83 -17.39 4.42
CA LEU A 23 -12.96 -17.04 5.54
C LEU A 23 -13.77 -16.38 6.65
N ASP A 24 -13.41 -16.67 7.89
CA ASP A 24 -13.81 -15.84 9.02
C ASP A 24 -12.97 -14.56 9.00
N GLU A 25 -13.57 -13.45 8.57
CA GLU A 25 -12.91 -12.14 8.44
C GLU A 25 -12.26 -11.68 9.76
N GLN A 26 -12.83 -12.05 10.91
CA GLN A 26 -12.29 -11.64 12.21
C GLN A 26 -11.09 -12.46 12.64
N LYS A 27 -11.02 -13.74 12.27
CA LYS A 27 -9.97 -14.65 12.77
C LYS A 27 -8.92 -15.00 11.73
N GLU A 28 -9.29 -15.03 10.46
CA GLU A 28 -8.46 -15.59 9.39
C GLU A 28 -7.98 -14.54 8.41
N LEU A 29 -8.49 -13.32 8.47
CA LEU A 29 -8.09 -12.20 7.62
C LEU A 29 -7.41 -11.09 8.43
N TYR A 30 -6.21 -10.71 7.98
CA TYR A 30 -5.38 -9.66 8.57
C TYR A 30 -5.08 -8.64 7.48
N VAL A 31 -5.63 -7.43 7.60
CA VAL A 31 -5.49 -6.38 6.59
C VAL A 31 -4.90 -5.14 7.24
N ALA A 32 -3.97 -4.47 6.55
CA ALA A 32 -3.43 -3.18 6.97
C ALA A 32 -2.93 -3.22 8.43
N GLU A 33 -3.44 -2.35 9.30
CA GLU A 33 -3.07 -2.23 10.72
C GLU A 33 -2.93 -3.59 11.42
N LYS A 34 -3.96 -4.43 11.36
CA LYS A 34 -3.97 -5.74 12.03
C LYS A 34 -2.84 -6.66 11.55
N PHE A 35 -2.45 -6.60 10.28
CA PHE A 35 -1.33 -7.37 9.76
C PHE A 35 0.01 -6.85 10.27
N TRP A 36 0.22 -5.53 10.24
CA TRP A 36 1.48 -4.92 10.66
C TRP A 36 1.66 -4.94 12.18
N GLU A 37 0.58 -4.77 12.95
CA GLU A 37 0.60 -4.95 14.40
C GLU A 37 0.95 -6.38 14.81
N LEU A 38 0.52 -7.39 14.04
CA LEU A 38 0.92 -8.78 14.29
C LEU A 38 2.43 -8.99 14.12
N LEU A 39 3.06 -8.30 13.16
CA LEU A 39 4.47 -8.48 12.84
C LEU A 39 5.41 -7.64 13.71
N GLY A 40 5.09 -6.35 13.90
CA GLY A 40 5.97 -5.39 14.56
C GLY A 40 5.41 -4.82 15.87
N GLY A 41 4.17 -5.14 16.23
CA GLY A 41 3.49 -4.57 17.38
C GLY A 41 2.75 -3.27 17.07
N LYS A 42 2.11 -2.72 18.10
CA LYS A 42 1.28 -1.51 18.00
C LYS A 42 2.06 -0.33 17.43
N GLY A 43 1.49 0.39 16.47
CA GLY A 43 2.12 1.56 15.84
C GLY A 43 2.93 1.24 14.57
N THR A 44 3.20 -0.04 14.30
CA THR A 44 4.02 -0.44 13.14
C THR A 44 3.39 -0.01 11.82
N TYR A 45 2.07 -0.04 11.72
CA TYR A 45 1.41 0.31 10.48
C TYR A 45 1.59 1.80 10.16
N GLU A 46 1.46 2.64 11.18
CA GLU A 46 1.64 4.08 11.09
C GLU A 46 3.08 4.41 10.70
N GLU A 47 4.07 3.79 11.34
CA GLU A 47 5.48 3.95 10.98
C GLU A 47 5.76 3.56 9.52
N VAL A 48 5.17 2.45 9.05
CA VAL A 48 5.26 2.05 7.64
C VAL A 48 4.64 3.10 6.73
N LEU A 49 3.45 3.62 7.06
CA LEU A 49 2.80 4.66 6.26
C LEU A 49 3.64 5.95 6.19
N GLU A 50 4.25 6.36 7.30
CA GLU A 50 5.14 7.53 7.36
C GLU A 50 6.37 7.36 6.44
N ILE A 51 7.03 6.20 6.51
CA ILE A 51 8.15 5.86 5.62
C ILE A 51 7.69 5.91 4.15
N PHE A 52 6.56 5.29 3.81
CA PHE A 52 6.06 5.30 2.44
C PHE A 52 5.71 6.70 1.93
N ASP A 53 5.18 7.58 2.78
CA ASP A 53 4.89 8.97 2.41
C ASP A 53 6.18 9.80 2.19
N GLU A 54 7.16 9.65 3.08
CA GLU A 54 8.46 10.32 2.99
C GLU A 54 9.18 9.94 1.68
N PHE A 55 9.44 8.64 1.48
CA PHE A 55 10.15 8.16 0.30
C PHE A 55 9.31 8.29 -0.98
N GLY A 56 7.97 8.20 -0.86
CA GLY A 56 7.06 8.34 -1.99
C GLY A 56 7.13 9.72 -2.64
N LYS A 57 7.31 10.78 -1.84
CA LYS A 57 7.49 12.15 -2.34
C LYS A 57 8.78 12.30 -3.14
N GLU A 58 9.91 11.84 -2.59
CA GLU A 58 11.19 11.86 -3.30
C GLU A 58 11.12 11.06 -4.61
N PHE A 59 10.56 9.86 -4.56
CA PHE A 59 10.47 8.99 -5.72
C PHE A 59 9.57 9.57 -6.81
N LYS A 60 8.48 10.24 -6.42
CA LYS A 60 7.58 10.94 -7.35
C LYS A 60 8.32 12.03 -8.13
N GLU A 61 9.14 12.84 -7.48
CA GLU A 61 9.95 13.87 -8.15
C GLU A 61 10.93 13.24 -9.15
N ARG A 62 11.61 12.16 -8.74
CA ARG A 62 12.55 11.43 -9.61
C ARG A 62 11.86 10.84 -10.83
N ILE A 63 10.67 10.24 -10.66
CA ILE A 63 9.85 9.75 -11.78
C ILE A 63 9.48 10.90 -12.71
N GLN A 64 8.99 12.02 -12.16
CA GLN A 64 8.57 13.17 -12.97
C GLN A 64 9.73 13.74 -13.80
N ASN A 65 10.92 13.84 -13.20
CA ASN A 65 12.13 14.28 -13.91
C ASN A 65 12.50 13.30 -15.02
N LYS A 66 12.46 11.99 -14.75
CA LYS A 66 12.77 10.98 -15.76
C LYS A 66 11.76 10.97 -16.92
N ILE A 67 10.48 11.18 -16.64
CA ILE A 67 9.44 11.30 -17.67
C ILE A 67 9.72 12.51 -18.58
N LYS A 68 10.13 13.65 -18.02
CA LYS A 68 10.46 14.85 -18.80
C LYS A 68 11.68 14.63 -19.69
N GLU A 69 12.76 14.09 -19.13
CA GLU A 69 13.98 13.75 -19.86
C GLU A 69 13.69 12.85 -21.08
N VAL A 70 12.90 11.79 -20.88
CA VAL A 70 12.51 10.87 -21.96
C VAL A 70 11.59 11.53 -23.00
N ALA A 71 10.77 12.49 -22.59
CA ALA A 71 9.92 13.25 -23.52
C ALA A 71 10.75 14.18 -24.41
N GLU A 72 11.74 14.87 -23.84
CA GLU A 72 12.67 15.74 -24.58
C GLU A 72 13.51 14.95 -25.59
N GLU A 73 14.10 13.82 -25.18
CA GLU A 73 14.89 12.93 -26.05
C GLU A 73 14.10 12.43 -27.28
N LYS A 74 12.79 12.19 -27.13
CA LYS A 74 11.92 11.71 -28.21
C LYS A 74 11.35 12.81 -29.11
N MET A 75 11.41 14.07 -28.69
CA MET A 75 10.93 15.21 -29.47
C MET A 75 12.02 15.83 -30.36
N ASP A 76 13.29 15.57 -30.05
CA ASP A 76 14.45 16.00 -30.83
C ASP A 76 14.86 15.00 -31.94
N VAL A 77 14.00 14.01 -32.26
CA VAL A 77 14.17 13.01 -33.33
C VAL A 77 13.13 13.19 -34.44
#